data_AF-A0A286A7A6-F1
#
_entry.id   AF-A0A286A7A6-F1
#
_cell.length_a   1.000
_cell.length_b   1.000
_cell.length_c   1.000
_cell.angle_alpha   90.00
_cell.angle_beta   90.00
_cell.angle_gamma   90.00
#
_symmetry.space_group_name_H-M   'P 1'
#
loop_
_entity.id
_entity.type
_entity.pdbx_description
1 polymer ?
#
loop_
_entity_poly.entity_id
_entity_poly.type
_entity_poly.pdbx_seq_one_letter_code
_entity_poly.pdbx_strand_id
1 'polypeptide(L)' 'MKGKELIVVDLNGDEIEIEDLAGAIEQADFCRAVAQEGPQNFGAVRLKYWEDLHGKLQKLKSVEDGKY' A
#
# COMPACT_ATOMS: atom_id res chain seq x y z
N MET A 1 -8.63 0.78 25.20
CA MET A 1 -7.45 1.35 24.53
C MET A 1 -7.91 1.73 23.14
N LYS A 2 -7.83 3.00 22.74
CA LYS A 2 -8.05 3.35 21.32
C LYS A 2 -6.97 2.63 20.53
N GLY A 3 -7.36 1.77 19.59
CA GLY A 3 -6.41 1.13 18.68
C GLY A 3 -5.58 2.21 17.99
N LYS A 4 -4.30 1.96 17.78
CA LYS A 4 -3.42 2.89 17.08
C LYS A 4 -3.94 3.01 15.64
N GLU A 5 -4.37 4.20 15.23
CA GLU A 5 -4.78 4.45 13.85
C GLU A 5 -3.57 4.23 12.93
N LEU A 6 -3.72 3.34 11.95
CA LEU A 6 -2.68 3.02 10.98
C LEU A 6 -2.89 3.92 9.76
N ILE A 7 -2.07 4.97 9.62
CA ILE A 7 -2.21 5.94 8.53
C ILE A 7 -1.01 5.84 7.60
N VAL A 8 -1.28 5.85 6.29
CA VAL A 8 -0.28 5.92 5.23
C VAL A 8 -0.58 7.12 4.34
N VAL A 9 0.40 7.99 4.12
CA VAL A 9 0.30 9.03 3.10
C VAL A 9 0.61 8.40 1.74
N ASP A 10 -0.27 8.53 0.77
CA ASP A 10 -0.11 7.96 -0.57
C ASP A 10 0.89 8.78 -1.43
N LEU A 11 0.97 8.50 -2.73
CA LEU A 11 1.84 9.22 -3.67
C LEU A 11 1.30 10.60 -4.10
N ASN A 12 0.01 10.86 -3.89
CA ASN A 12 -0.65 12.13 -4.18
C ASN A 12 -0.63 13.08 -2.97
N GLY A 13 -0.27 12.57 -1.79
CA GLY A 13 -0.25 13.32 -0.54
C GLY A 13 -1.52 13.11 0.30
N ASP A 14 -2.39 12.18 -0.09
CA ASP A 14 -3.62 11.88 0.63
C ASP A 14 -3.35 10.89 1.77
N GLU A 15 -3.98 11.12 2.92
CA GLU A 15 -3.93 10.21 4.05
C GLU A 15 -4.93 9.06 3.85
N ILE A 16 -4.43 7.83 3.94
CA ILE A 16 -5.22 6.61 3.88
C ILE A 16 -5.20 5.98 5.27
N GLU A 17 -6.39 5.90 5.88
CA GLU A 17 -6.60 5.12 7.11
C GLU A 17 -6.71 3.63 6.76
N ILE A 18 -5.97 2.79 7.50
CA ILE A 18 -5.88 1.35 7.29
C ILE A 18 -6.58 0.64 8.44
N GLU A 19 -7.79 0.15 8.17
CA GLU A 19 -8.58 -0.65 9.13
C GLU A 19 -8.10 -2.10 9.22
N ASP A 20 -7.68 -2.68 8.10
CA ASP A 20 -7.11 -4.02 7.99
C ASP A 20 -5.80 -3.98 7.20
N LEU A 21 -4.68 -4.09 7.90
CA LEU A 21 -3.35 -4.06 7.29
C LEU A 21 -3.09 -5.28 6.40
N ALA A 22 -3.60 -6.45 6.74
CA ALA A 22 -3.39 -7.65 5.94
C ALA A 22 -4.16 -7.55 4.62
N GLY A 23 -5.44 -7.20 4.68
CA GLY A 23 -6.27 -6.97 3.51
C GLY A 23 -5.75 -5.85 2.63
N ALA A 24 -5.26 -4.75 3.22
CA ALA A 24 -4.66 -3.64 2.46
C ALA A 24 -3.40 -4.09 1.70
N ILE A 25 -2.54 -4.93 2.31
CA ILE A 25 -1.35 -5.48 1.64
C ILE A 25 -1.74 -6.37 0.47
N GLU A 26 -2.66 -7.30 0.66
CA GLU A 26 -3.12 -8.20 -0.42
C GLU A 26 -3.75 -7.42 -1.57
N GLN A 27 -4.59 -6.42 -1.25
CA GLN A 27 -5.21 -5.55 -2.24
C GLN A 27 -4.18 -4.76 -3.05
N ALA A 28 -3.19 -4.16 -2.38
CA ALA A 28 -2.13 -3.41 -3.03
C ALA A 28 -1.25 -4.32 -3.91
N ASP A 29 -0.97 -5.55 -3.48
CA ASP A 29 -0.21 -6.52 -4.26
C ASP A 29 -0.96 -6.97 -5.52
N PHE A 30 -2.26 -7.27 -5.38
CA PHE A 30 -3.12 -7.59 -6.52
C PHE A 30 -3.15 -6.45 -7.55
N CYS A 31 -3.39 -5.22 -7.10
CA CYS A 31 -3.46 -4.06 -7.99
C CYS A 31 -2.10 -3.76 -8.65
N ARG A 32 -0.99 -3.98 -7.93
CA ARG A 32 0.38 -3.91 -8.47
C ARG A 32 0.57 -4.90 -9.61
N ALA A 33 0.19 -6.17 -9.42
CA ALA A 33 0.30 -7.21 -10.45
C ALA A 33 -0.55 -6.86 -11.70
N VAL A 34 -1.81 -6.45 -11.51
CA VAL A 34 -2.68 -6.04 -12.61
C VAL A 34 -2.12 -4.81 -13.36
N ALA A 35 -1.49 -3.87 -12.65
CA ALA A 35 -0.90 -2.69 -13.26
C ALA A 35 0.35 -3.01 -14.13
N GLN A 36 1.06 -4.10 -13.84
CA GLN A 36 2.18 -4.58 -14.66
C GLN A 36 1.71 -5.14 -16.02
N GLU A 37 0.52 -5.72 -16.08
CA GLU A 37 -0.04 -6.36 -17.28
C GLU A 37 -0.82 -5.40 -18.19
N GLY A 38 -1.12 -4.19 -17.71
CA GLY A 38 -1.97 -3.22 -18.40
C GLY A 38 -1.32 -2.48 -19.59
N PRO A 39 -2.12 -1.78 -20.42
CA PRO A 39 -1.60 -1.00 -21.56
C PRO A 39 -0.61 0.10 -21.11
N GLN A 40 0.48 0.23 -21.88
CA GLN A 40 1.75 0.88 -21.48
C GLN A 40 1.63 2.29 -20.89
N ASN A 41 0.64 3.10 -21.29
CA ASN A 41 0.57 4.50 -20.86
C ASN A 41 -0.08 4.69 -19.48
N PHE A 42 -1.06 3.86 -19.11
CA PHE A 42 -1.66 3.92 -17.78
C PHE A 42 -1.01 2.93 -16.81
N GLY A 43 -0.35 1.89 -17.32
CA GLY A 43 0.37 0.89 -16.53
C GLY A 43 1.46 1.51 -15.66
N ALA A 44 2.32 2.36 -16.22
CA ALA A 44 3.48 2.89 -15.48
C ALA A 44 3.10 3.76 -14.27
N VAL A 45 2.13 4.66 -14.41
CA VAL A 45 1.68 5.55 -13.31
C VAL A 45 0.97 4.73 -12.23
N ARG A 46 0.07 3.82 -12.63
CA ARG A 46 -0.63 2.95 -11.67
C ARG A 46 0.32 1.99 -10.98
N LEU A 47 1.27 1.43 -11.72
CA LEU A 47 2.28 0.52 -11.18
C LEU A 47 3.11 1.22 -10.11
N LYS A 48 3.62 2.42 -10.42
CA LYS A 48 4.35 3.24 -9.45
C LYS A 48 3.52 3.53 -8.20
N TYR A 49 2.24 3.85 -8.37
CA TYR A 49 1.31 4.06 -7.26
C TYR A 49 1.21 2.84 -6.35
N TRP A 50 0.90 1.68 -6.91
CA TRP A 50 0.70 0.45 -6.14
C TRP A 50 2.00 -0.12 -5.56
N GLU A 51 3.14 0.06 -6.22
CA GLU A 51 4.46 -0.32 -5.68
C GLU A 51 4.83 0.48 -4.43
N ASP A 52 4.63 1.79 -4.46
CA ASP A 52 4.90 2.66 -3.31
C ASP A 52 3.94 2.36 -2.14
N LEU A 53 2.64 2.26 -2.43
CA LEU A 53 1.64 1.96 -1.40
C LEU A 53 1.90 0.58 -0.77
N HIS A 54 2.13 -0.45 -1.58
CA HIS A 54 2.48 -1.78 -1.07
C HIS A 54 3.76 -1.74 -0.21
N GLY A 55 4.79 -1.01 -0.63
CA GLY A 55 6.02 -0.84 0.13
C GLY A 55 5.81 -0.15 1.49
N LYS A 56 4.95 0.88 1.56
CA LYS A 56 4.59 1.56 2.80
C LYS A 56 3.82 0.62 3.74
N LEU A 57 2.88 -0.16 3.23
CA LEU A 57 2.12 -1.14 4.01
C LEU A 57 3.01 -2.27 4.56
N GLN A 58 3.96 -2.77 3.77
CA GLN A 58 4.93 -3.78 4.24
C GLN A 58 5.85 -3.24 5.35
N LYS A 59 6.26 -1.98 5.27
CA LYS A 59 7.03 -1.32 6.34
C LYS A 59 6.18 -1.20 7.60
N LEU A 60 4.93 -0.77 7.48
CA LEU A 60 3.99 -0.67 8.60
C LEU A 60 3.81 -2.03 9.28
N LYS A 61 3.64 -3.10 8.51
CA LYS A 61 3.57 -4.48 9.01
C LYS A 61 4.85 -4.90 9.74
N SER A 62 6.02 -4.54 9.22
CA SER A 62 7.29 -4.86 9.86
C SER A 62 7.45 -4.16 11.21
N VAL A 63 6.94 -2.94 11.35
CA VAL A 63 6.91 -2.20 12.62
C VAL A 63 5.94 -2.84 13.62
N GLU A 64 4.73 -3.23 13.16
CA GLU A 64 3.75 -3.93 14.00
C GLU A 64 4.25 -5.31 14.47
N ASP A 65 4.95 -6.05 13.60
CA ASP A 65 5.57 -7.35 13.93
C ASP A 65 6.80 -7.20 14.86
N GLY A 66 7.23 -5.99 15.21
CA GLY A 66 8.41 -5.73 16.03
C GLY A 66 9.75 -6.10 15.36
N LYS A 67 9.80 -6.10 14.02
CA LYS A 67 10.96 -6.52 13.23
C LYS A 67 12.01 -5.42 13.00
N TYR A 68 11.92 -4.30 13.72
CA TYR A 68 12.88 -3.18 13.69
C TYR A 68 13.01 -2.52 15.05
#